data_AF-G7VC05-F1
#
_entry.id   AF-G7VC05-F1
#
_cell.length_a   1.000
_cell.length_b   1.000
_cell.length_c   1.000
_cell.angle_alpha   90.00
_cell.angle_beta   90.00
_cell.angle_gamma   90.00
#
_symmetry.space_group_name_H-M   'P 1'
#
loop_
_entity.id
_entity.type
_entity.pdbx_description
1 polymer ?
#
loop_
_entity_poly.entity_id
_entity_poly.type
_entity_poly.pdbx_seq_one_letter_code
_entity_poly.pdbx_strand_id
1 'polypeptide(L)'
;MKRYIKEEGSEEVRKIFISAYNGDVVLHMHLFNVGEALSAIHKATRRAGRPEIYPLLKKRLLGDVRRLTKLGAMRLTPLTISQILEASRYVEKHSLTS
;
A
#
# COMPACT_ATOMS: atom_id res chain seq x y z
N MET A 1 2.11 2.59 2.19
CA MET A 1 3.20 3.50 1.77
C MET A 1 4.02 4.01 2.96
N LYS A 2 3.38 4.50 4.03
CA LYS A 2 4.02 5.14 5.18
C LYS A 2 4.85 4.26 6.15
N ARG A 3 4.92 2.93 5.98
CA ARG A 3 5.72 2.04 6.86
C ARG A 3 7.21 2.02 6.51
N TYR A 4 7.58 2.42 5.30
CA TYR A 4 8.94 2.30 4.75
C TYR A 4 9.61 3.66 4.51
N ILE A 5 8.87 4.75 4.73
CA ILE A 5 9.32 6.14 4.62
C ILE A 5 8.74 6.83 5.85
N LYS A 6 9.59 7.41 6.71
CA LYS A 6 9.13 8.19 7.88
C LYS A 6 8.53 9.51 7.39
N GLU A 7 7.21 9.51 7.23
CA GLU A 7 6.39 10.68 6.91
C GLU A 7 5.24 10.76 7.93
N GLU A 8 4.56 11.91 8.02
CA GLU A 8 3.45 12.11 8.96
C GLU A 8 2.33 11.06 8.75
N GLY A 9 1.91 10.40 9.83
CA GLY A 9 0.96 9.27 9.81
C GLY A 9 1.58 7.88 9.54
N SER A 10 2.92 7.77 9.51
CA SER A 10 3.64 6.48 9.41
C SER A 10 3.41 5.55 10.59
N GLU A 11 3.29 6.09 11.80
CA GLU A 11 2.99 5.32 13.00
C GLU A 11 1.57 4.74 12.99
N GLU A 12 0.59 5.47 12.46
CA GLU A 12 -0.79 4.98 12.40
C GLU A 12 -0.94 3.81 11.41
N VAL A 13 -0.28 3.91 10.25
CA VAL A 13 -0.19 2.80 9.30
C VAL A 13 0.56 1.61 9.91
N ARG A 14 1.59 1.85 10.72
CA ARG A 14 2.33 0.79 11.40
C ARG A 14 1.42 0.03 12.40
N LYS A 15 0.62 0.74 13.20
CA LYS A 15 -0.35 0.12 14.13
C LYS A 15 -1.36 -0.75 13.40
N ILE A 16 -1.94 -0.25 12.30
CA ILE A 16 -2.91 -1.00 11.48
C ILE A 16 -2.31 -2.31 10.95
N PHE A 17 -1.05 -2.28 10.50
CA PHE A 17 -0.35 -3.50 10.07
C PHE A 17 -0.10 -4.47 11.23
N ILE A 18 0.26 -3.96 12.42
CA ILE A 18 0.46 -4.80 13.62
C ILE A 18 -0.85 -5.48 14.00
N SER A 19 -1.96 -4.74 14.08
CA SER A 19 -3.29 -5.31 14.34
C SER A 19 -3.69 -6.36 13.31
N ALA A 20 -3.35 -6.16 12.03
CA ALA A 20 -3.59 -7.16 11.01
C ALA A 20 -2.73 -8.43 11.21
N TYR A 21 -1.46 -8.28 11.61
CA TYR A 21 -0.61 -9.43 11.93
C TYR A 21 -1.10 -10.21 13.16
N ASN A 22 -1.71 -9.54 14.13
CA ASN A 22 -2.30 -10.16 15.31
C ASN A 22 -3.64 -10.86 15.00
N GLY A 23 -4.23 -10.60 13.83
CA GLY A 23 -5.54 -11.12 13.44
C GLY A 23 -6.72 -10.27 13.94
N ASP A 24 -6.46 -9.10 14.54
CA ASP A 24 -7.48 -8.21 15.10
C ASP A 24 -8.32 -7.53 14.00
N VAL A 25 -7.74 -7.34 12.81
CA VAL A 25 -8.38 -6.69 11.65
C VAL A 25 -8.01 -7.38 10.35
N VAL A 26 -8.88 -7.27 9.35
CA VAL A 26 -8.61 -7.71 7.97
C VAL A 26 -8.40 -6.50 7.07
N LEU A 27 -7.21 -6.40 6.47
CA LEU A 27 -6.87 -5.32 5.53
C LEU A 27 -7.49 -5.60 4.16
N HIS A 28 -8.20 -4.63 3.60
CA HIS A 28 -8.67 -4.68 2.22
C HIS A 28 -7.82 -3.75 1.37
N MET A 29 -7.21 -4.27 0.32
CA MET A 29 -6.34 -3.50 -0.56
C MET A 29 -6.52 -3.91 -2.02
N HIS A 30 -6.45 -2.93 -2.93
CA HIS A 30 -6.34 -3.24 -4.35
C HIS A 30 -4.90 -3.60 -4.70
N LEU A 31 -4.72 -4.49 -5.68
CA LEU A 31 -3.38 -4.81 -6.20
C LEU A 31 -2.64 -3.55 -6.70
N PHE A 32 -3.39 -2.57 -7.21
CA PHE A 32 -2.89 -1.26 -7.60
C PHE A 32 -2.13 -0.56 -6.46
N ASN A 33 -2.64 -0.62 -5.22
CA ASN A 33 -2.00 0.03 -4.06
C ASN A 33 -0.62 -0.58 -3.73
N VAL A 34 -0.41 -1.87 -4.03
CA VAL A 34 0.91 -2.50 -3.89
C VAL A 34 1.89 -1.90 -4.90
N GLY A 35 1.45 -1.68 -6.14
CA GLY A 35 2.23 -1.02 -7.18
C GLY A 35 2.59 0.43 -6.82
N GLU A 36 1.63 1.20 -6.31
CA GLU A 36 1.86 2.56 -5.84
C GLU A 36 2.88 2.60 -4.69
N ALA A 37 2.77 1.69 -3.74
CA ALA A 37 3.73 1.59 -2.64
C ALA A 37 5.15 1.27 -3.13
N LEU A 38 5.30 0.37 -4.11
CA LEU A 38 6.60 0.09 -4.74
C LEU A 38 7.17 1.33 -5.45
N SER A 39 6.33 2.06 -6.20
CA SER A 39 6.73 3.30 -6.88
C SER A 39 7.21 4.36 -5.90
N ALA A 40 6.49 4.55 -4.78
CA ALA A 40 6.88 5.50 -3.74
C ALA A 40 8.20 5.11 -3.05
N ILE A 41 8.38 3.82 -2.71
CA ILE A 41 9.65 3.33 -2.16
C ILE A 41 10.79 3.58 -3.16
N HIS A 42 10.60 3.27 -4.44
CA HIS A 42 11.62 3.50 -5.47
C HIS A 42 12.00 4.98 -5.59
N LYS A 43 11.01 5.88 -5.58
CA LYS A 43 11.25 7.33 -5.59
C LYS A 43 12.01 7.78 -4.34
N ALA A 44 11.62 7.29 -3.16
CA ALA A 44 12.26 7.64 -1.91
C ALA A 44 13.71 7.17 -1.82
N THR A 45 14.01 5.93 -2.22
CA THR A 45 15.38 5.40 -2.22
C THR A 45 16.29 6.20 -3.15
N ARG A 46 15.78 6.61 -4.32
CA ARG A 46 16.51 7.50 -5.24
C ARG A 46 16.76 8.88 -4.64
N ARG A 47 15.75 9.50 -4.02
CA ARG A 47 15.89 10.81 -3.35
C ARG A 47 16.88 10.77 -2.20
N ALA A 48 16.94 9.66 -1.47
CA ALA A 48 17.89 9.46 -0.38
C ALA A 48 19.33 9.16 -0.86
N GLY A 49 19.57 9.09 -2.18
CA GLY A 49 20.89 8.72 -2.72
C GLY A 49 21.26 7.25 -2.48
N ARG A 50 20.28 6.40 -2.19
CA ARG A 50 20.46 4.97 -1.86
C ARG A 50 19.62 4.08 -2.80
N PRO A 51 19.73 4.17 -4.13
CA PRO A 51 18.90 3.36 -5.04
C PRO A 51 19.09 1.84 -4.85
N GLU A 52 20.26 1.42 -4.38
CA GLU A 52 20.65 0.02 -4.19
C GLU A 52 19.86 -0.71 -3.10
N ILE A 53 19.23 0.00 -2.16
CA ILE A 53 18.39 -0.64 -1.13
C ILE A 53 16.97 -0.98 -1.63
N TYR A 54 16.57 -0.49 -2.80
CA TYR A 54 15.23 -0.72 -3.35
C TYR A 54 14.87 -2.21 -3.50
N PRO A 55 15.73 -3.08 -4.06
CA PRO A 55 15.40 -4.50 -4.20
C PRO A 55 15.09 -5.19 -2.85
N LEU A 56 15.82 -4.82 -1.79
CA LEU A 56 15.57 -5.32 -0.43
C LEU A 56 14.20 -4.89 0.09
N LEU A 57 13.87 -3.60 -0.05
CA LEU A 57 12.58 -3.05 0.40
C LEU A 57 11.41 -3.61 -0.41
N LYS A 58 11.57 -3.76 -1.72
CA LYS A 58 10.60 -4.45 -2.60
C LYS A 58 10.33 -5.87 -2.12
N LYS A 59 11.39 -6.66 -1.88
CA LYS A 59 11.25 -8.03 -1.39
C LYS A 59 10.51 -8.09 -0.06
N ARG A 60 10.81 -7.17 0.87
CA ARG A 60 10.15 -7.08 2.17
C ARG A 60 8.67 -6.76 2.05
N LEU A 61 8.30 -5.74 1.26
CA LEU A 61 6.91 -5.38 1.02
C LEU A 61 6.11 -6.54 0.41
N LEU A 62 6.64 -7.16 -0.64
CA LEU A 62 5.96 -8.29 -1.30
C LEU A 62 5.86 -9.52 -0.39
N GLY A 63 6.86 -9.76 0.46
CA GLY A 63 6.84 -10.80 1.48
C GLY A 63 5.75 -10.57 2.52
N ASP A 64 5.58 -9.34 2.99
CA ASP A 64 4.52 -8.95 3.93
C ASP A 64 3.14 -9.14 3.32
N VAL A 65 2.93 -8.63 2.10
CA VAL A 65 1.66 -8.78 1.36
C VAL A 65 1.31 -10.26 1.19
N ARG A 66 2.25 -11.08 0.69
CA ARG A 66 2.03 -12.52 0.51
C ARG A 66 1.69 -13.21 1.84
N ARG A 67 2.39 -12.86 2.92
CA ARG A 67 2.18 -13.46 4.24
C ARG A 67 0.80 -13.11 4.79
N LEU A 68 0.44 -11.83 4.78
CA LEU A 68 -0.86 -11.35 5.29
C LEU A 68 -2.02 -11.92 4.48
N THR A 69 -1.87 -12.01 3.15
CA THR A 69 -2.89 -12.66 2.31
C THR A 69 -3.02 -14.15 2.63
N LYS A 70 -1.91 -14.87 2.80
CA LYS A 70 -1.94 -16.29 3.18
C LYS A 70 -2.58 -16.53 4.55
N LEU A 71 -2.40 -15.61 5.50
CA LEU A 71 -2.99 -15.67 6.84
C LEU A 71 -4.48 -15.25 6.87
N GLY A 72 -5.06 -14.80 5.75
CA GLY A 72 -6.41 -14.25 5.72
C GLY A 72 -6.54 -12.84 6.33
N ALA A 73 -5.45 -12.29 6.86
CA ALA A 73 -5.36 -10.95 7.44
C ALA A 73 -5.32 -9.82 6.38
N MET A 74 -5.21 -10.16 5.10
CA MET A 74 -5.32 -9.21 3.99
C MET A 74 -6.09 -9.82 2.81
N ARG A 75 -7.10 -9.11 2.32
CA ARG A 75 -7.78 -9.40 1.06
C ARG A 75 -7.26 -8.49 -0.03
N LEU A 76 -6.66 -9.09 -1.05
CA LEU A 76 -6.25 -8.41 -2.28
C LEU A 76 -7.36 -8.54 -3.31
N THR A 77 -7.85 -7.41 -3.80
CA THR A 77 -8.84 -7.37 -4.88
C THR A 77 -8.21 -6.78 -6.15
N PRO A 78 -8.45 -7.37 -7.33
CA PRO A 78 -8.13 -6.70 -8.58
C PRO A 78 -8.98 -5.44 -8.69
N LEU A 79 -8.39 -4.37 -9.21
CA LEU A 79 -9.14 -3.16 -9.57
C LEU A 79 -9.70 -3.37 -10.98
N THR A 80 -11.02 -3.32 -11.13
CA THR A 80 -11.67 -3.49 -12.44
C THR A 80 -11.92 -2.15 -13.11
N ILE A 81 -12.02 -2.15 -14.45
CA ILE A 81 -12.37 -0.94 -15.22
C ILE A 81 -13.70 -0.35 -14.72
N SER A 82 -14.68 -1.22 -14.41
CA SER A 82 -15.98 -0.80 -13.87
C SER A 82 -15.84 -0.01 -12.57
N GLN A 83 -15.03 -0.51 -11.62
CA GLN A 83 -14.78 0.18 -10.35
C GLN A 83 -14.11 1.54 -10.55
N ILE A 84 -13.21 1.66 -11.53
CA ILE A 84 -12.55 2.93 -11.84
C ILE A 84 -13.55 3.94 -12.41
N LEU A 85 -14.38 3.51 -13.36
CA LEU A 85 -15.41 4.36 -13.98
C LEU A 85 -16.49 4.77 -12.97
N GLU A 86 -16.81 3.91 -12.01
CA GLU A 86 -17.73 4.26 -10.93
C GLU A 86 -17.09 5.27 -9.98
N ALA A 87 -15.85 5.04 -9.56
CA ALA A 87 -15.11 5.95 -8.69
C ALA A 87 -14.90 7.33 -9.33
N SER A 88 -14.66 7.41 -10.65
CA SER A 88 -14.47 8.69 -11.34
C SER A 88 -15.71 9.58 -11.23
N ARG A 89 -16.92 9.01 -11.31
CA ARG A 89 -18.18 9.74 -11.11
C ARG A 89 -18.27 10.35 -9.72
N TYR A 90 -17.83 9.62 -8.69
CA TYR A 90 -17.77 10.15 -7.33
C TYR A 90 -16.75 11.27 -7.20
N VAL A 91 -15.56 11.11 -7.78
CA VAL A 91 -14.51 12.13 -7.77
C VAL A 91 -14.97 13.42 -8.45
N GLU A 92 -15.59 13.31 -9.63
CA GLU A 92 -16.15 14.43 -10.38
C GLU A 92 -17.26 15.14 -9.59
N LYS A 93 -18.18 14.37 -9.01
CA LYS A 93 -19.29 14.90 -8.20
C LYS A 93 -18.81 15.66 -6.96
N HIS A 94 -17.73 15.21 -6.34
CA HIS A 94 -17.21 15.76 -5.09
C HIS A 94 -15.98 16.68 -5.27
N SER A 95 -15.59 16.98 -6.51
CA SER A 95 -14.41 17.80 -6.84
C SER A 95 -13.14 17.38 -6.08
N LEU A 96 -12.95 16.07 -5.90
CA LEU A 96 -11.79 15.51 -5.19
C LEU A 96 -10.58 15.47 -6.14
N THR A 97 -9.95 16.62 -6.36
CA THR A 97 -8.69 16.70 -7.11
C THR A 97 -7.51 16.62 -6.15
N SER A 98 -6.53 15.78 -6.51
CA SER A 98 -5.25 15.57 -5.80
C SER A 98 -4.36 16.80 -5.79
#